data_AF-X0UW28-F1
#
_entry.id   AF-X0UW28-F1
#
_cell.length_a   1.000
_cell.length_b   1.000
_cell.length_c   1.000
_cell.angle_alpha   90.00
_cell.angle_beta   90.00
_cell.angle_gamma   90.00
#
_symmetry.space_group_name_H-M   'P 1'
#
loop_
_entity.id
_entity.type
_entity.pdbx_description
1 polymer ?
#
loop_
_entity_poly.entity_id
_entity_poly.type
_entity_poly.pdbx_seq_one_letter_code
_entity_poly.pdbx_strand_id
1 'polypeptide(L)'
;MLIPTAAFFWMQWAESDRVLGGSRDQRPRRGTLNGFDLSNSVLPRKLIRRGGPSRDGIPALVDPPVVNASQVGYLRPFDRVAGVVVEGVARAYPLRILNYHEVVNDRVGRTSLAVTYCPLCDSVVVFDRRTDRGELQFGVSGLLYNSNVLLYDR
;
A
#
# COMPACT_ATOMS: atom_id res chain seq x y z
N MET A 1 -38.61 -31.61 23.89
CA MET A 1 -38.19 -31.33 22.51
C MET A 1 -37.17 -30.21 22.59
N LEU A 2 -35.88 -30.57 22.60
CA LEU A 2 -34.72 -29.72 22.87
C LEU A 2 -33.68 -30.07 21.81
N ILE A 3 -33.16 -29.09 21.06
CA ILE A 3 -31.73 -29.02 20.65
C ILE A 3 -31.35 -27.53 20.45
N PRO A 4 -30.20 -27.07 21.00
CA PRO A 4 -29.65 -25.72 20.85
C PRO A 4 -28.37 -25.65 19.96
N THR A 5 -27.94 -24.42 19.65
CA THR A 5 -26.59 -23.86 19.39
C THR A 5 -25.52 -24.60 18.55
N ALA A 6 -25.01 -23.85 17.56
CA ALA A 6 -23.89 -24.20 16.68
C ALA A 6 -22.51 -24.06 17.36
N ALA A 7 -21.58 -24.90 16.87
CA ALA A 7 -20.28 -25.22 17.44
C ALA A 7 -19.15 -24.25 17.06
N PHE A 8 -18.24 -24.05 18.01
CA PHE A 8 -16.85 -23.64 17.80
C PHE A 8 -16.07 -24.79 17.14
N PHE A 9 -15.23 -24.50 16.15
CA PHE A 9 -14.28 -25.45 15.60
C PHE A 9 -12.85 -24.91 15.72
N TRP A 10 -12.10 -25.45 16.68
CA TRP A 10 -10.65 -25.50 16.69
C TRP A 10 -10.23 -26.74 15.90
N MET A 11 -9.26 -26.62 14.99
CA MET A 11 -8.65 -27.80 14.37
C MET A 11 -7.16 -27.55 14.13
N GLN A 12 -6.37 -28.14 15.01
CA GLN A 12 -4.94 -28.34 14.87
C GLN A 12 -4.71 -29.72 14.27
N TRP A 13 -3.93 -29.82 13.20
CA TRP A 13 -3.27 -31.06 12.77
C TRP A 13 -1.94 -30.71 12.12
N ALA A 14 -0.87 -31.24 12.72
CA ALA A 14 0.49 -31.24 12.21
C ALA A 14 0.81 -32.62 11.58
N GLU A 15 1.82 -32.61 10.71
CA GLU A 15 2.54 -33.74 10.11
C GLU A 15 1.87 -34.59 9.00
N SER A 16 2.35 -34.36 7.77
CA SER A 16 2.85 -35.47 6.92
C SER A 16 3.97 -34.95 6.01
N ASP A 17 5.12 -35.61 6.07
CA ASP A 17 6.32 -35.35 5.29
C ASP A 17 6.33 -36.19 3.99
N ARG A 18 6.77 -35.54 2.88
CA ARG A 18 7.44 -36.08 1.67
C ARG A 18 6.59 -36.92 0.67
N VAL A 19 6.72 -36.86 -0.66
CA VAL A 19 7.78 -36.49 -1.66
C VAL A 19 7.03 -36.09 -2.98
N LEU A 20 7.35 -35.06 -3.77
CA LEU A 20 8.25 -35.09 -4.96
C LEU A 20 8.26 -33.72 -5.69
N GLY A 21 9.47 -33.24 -6.02
CA GLY A 21 9.70 -32.45 -7.24
C GLY A 21 9.66 -30.93 -7.12
N GLY A 22 10.65 -30.33 -6.45
CA GLY A 22 10.88 -28.90 -6.57
C GLY A 22 11.99 -28.41 -5.64
N SER A 23 13.25 -28.64 -6.00
CA SER A 23 14.34 -27.86 -5.43
C SER A 23 14.21 -26.43 -5.92
N ARG A 24 13.38 -25.64 -5.25
CA ARG A 24 13.56 -24.19 -5.20
C ARG A 24 14.36 -23.94 -3.95
N ASP A 25 15.64 -23.63 -4.14
CA ASP A 25 16.46 -22.96 -3.16
C ASP A 25 15.67 -21.77 -2.60
N GLN A 26 15.01 -21.96 -1.45
CA GLN A 26 14.27 -20.91 -0.74
C GLN A 26 15.20 -20.05 0.11
N ARG A 27 16.52 -20.11 -0.11
CA ARG A 27 17.42 -19.13 0.48
C ARG A 27 17.13 -17.79 -0.19
N PRO A 28 16.86 -16.72 0.56
CA PRO A 28 16.71 -15.40 -0.03
C PRO A 28 17.97 -15.09 -0.85
N ARG A 29 17.80 -14.89 -2.16
CA ARG A 29 18.91 -14.52 -3.05
C ARG A 29 19.63 -13.33 -2.43
N ARG A 30 20.95 -13.45 -2.29
CA ARG A 30 21.78 -12.41 -1.66
C ARG A 30 21.59 -11.10 -2.45
N GLY A 31 20.81 -10.18 -1.92
CA GLY A 31 20.41 -8.98 -2.67
C GLY A 31 18.93 -8.62 -2.50
N THR A 32 18.08 -9.59 -2.21
CA THR A 32 16.63 -9.34 -2.13
C THR A 32 16.18 -8.89 -0.74
N LEU A 33 15.07 -8.15 -0.70
CA LEU A 33 14.36 -7.77 0.52
C LEU A 33 12.87 -7.56 0.20
N ASN A 34 11.97 -8.19 0.97
CA ASN A 34 10.51 -8.09 0.78
C ASN A 34 10.01 -8.36 -0.66
N GLY A 35 10.70 -9.24 -1.40
CA GLY A 35 10.37 -9.56 -2.79
C GLY A 35 10.97 -8.63 -3.85
N PHE A 36 11.77 -7.63 -3.46
CA PHE A 36 12.49 -6.74 -4.36
C PHE A 36 13.96 -7.14 -4.48
N ASP A 37 14.53 -7.12 -5.68
CA ASP A 37 15.97 -7.21 -5.88
C ASP A 37 16.61 -5.83 -5.71
N LEU A 38 17.47 -5.69 -4.69
CA LEU A 38 18.14 -4.44 -4.35
C LEU A 38 19.63 -4.46 -4.73
N SER A 39 20.07 -5.42 -5.54
CA SER A 39 21.46 -5.54 -6.00
C SER A 39 21.97 -4.30 -6.73
N ASN A 40 21.10 -3.64 -7.50
CA ASN A 40 21.38 -2.42 -8.27
C ASN A 40 20.72 -1.16 -7.66
N SER A 41 20.44 -1.15 -6.35
CA SER A 41 19.83 0.01 -5.73
C SER A 41 20.81 1.18 -5.65
N VAL A 42 20.35 2.37 -6.04
CA VAL A 42 21.08 3.64 -5.82
C VAL A 42 21.15 3.99 -4.33
N LEU A 43 20.16 3.54 -3.55
CA LEU A 43 20.16 3.69 -2.11
C LEU A 43 21.05 2.61 -1.48
N PRO A 44 21.86 2.93 -0.45
CA PRO A 44 22.65 1.92 0.24
C PRO A 44 21.74 0.84 0.85
N ARG A 45 21.78 -0.40 0.33
CA ARG A 45 20.92 -1.51 0.78
C ARG A 45 20.93 -1.71 2.29
N LYS A 46 22.07 -1.48 2.93
CA LYS A 46 22.24 -1.55 4.39
C LYS A 46 21.43 -0.50 5.17
N LEU A 47 20.80 0.48 4.52
CA LEU A 47 19.92 1.49 5.13
C LEU A 47 18.44 1.25 4.81
N ILE A 48 18.14 0.36 3.86
CA ILE A 48 16.75 -0.04 3.57
C ILE A 48 16.31 -1.06 4.64
N ARG A 49 15.10 -0.86 5.18
CA ARG A 49 14.54 -1.68 6.25
C ARG A 49 13.17 -2.21 5.86
N ARG A 50 12.74 -3.31 6.49
CA ARG A 50 11.33 -3.74 6.40
C ARG A 50 10.51 -2.91 7.39
N GLY A 51 9.38 -2.39 6.93
CA GLY A 51 8.40 -1.70 7.77
C GLY A 51 7.45 -2.65 8.51
N GLY A 52 7.46 -3.95 8.18
CA GLY A 52 6.56 -4.96 8.75
C GLY A 52 5.69 -5.61 7.67
N PRO A 53 4.86 -4.83 6.95
CA PRO A 53 4.02 -5.35 5.87
C PRO A 53 4.82 -6.09 4.79
N SER A 54 4.21 -7.12 4.20
CA SER A 54 4.69 -7.70 2.94
C SER A 54 4.54 -6.68 1.80
N ARG A 55 5.14 -6.98 0.64
CA ARG A 55 4.82 -6.26 -0.60
C ARG A 55 3.30 -6.30 -0.81
N ASP A 56 2.69 -5.14 -1.02
CA ASP A 56 1.24 -4.91 -1.12
C ASP A 56 0.43 -5.42 0.08
N GLY A 57 1.06 -5.65 1.23
CA GLY A 57 0.34 -5.96 2.47
C GLY A 57 -0.55 -4.80 2.95
N ILE A 58 -0.33 -3.61 2.40
CA ILE A 58 -1.19 -2.45 2.51
C ILE A 58 -1.73 -2.17 1.10
N PRO A 59 -3.05 -2.31 0.86
CA PRO A 59 -3.61 -2.22 -0.47
C PRO A 59 -3.71 -0.76 -0.94
N ALA A 60 -2.98 -0.43 -2.00
CA ALA A 60 -3.12 0.87 -2.67
C ALA A 60 -4.51 1.00 -3.32
N LEU A 61 -5.11 2.19 -3.22
CA LEU A 61 -6.35 2.50 -3.93
C LEU A 61 -6.05 2.84 -5.40
N VAL A 62 -6.98 2.47 -6.27
CA VAL A 62 -6.90 2.68 -7.72
C VAL A 62 -8.26 3.19 -8.18
N ASP A 63 -8.27 4.38 -8.77
CA ASP A 63 -9.46 5.10 -9.24
C ASP A 63 -10.64 5.00 -8.26
N PRO A 64 -10.45 5.38 -6.98
CA PRO A 64 -11.49 5.23 -5.97
C PRO A 64 -12.70 6.13 -6.28
N PRO A 65 -13.91 5.73 -5.83
CA PRO A 65 -15.11 6.52 -6.05
C PRO A 65 -15.00 7.89 -5.39
N VAL A 66 -15.59 8.87 -6.06
CA VAL A 66 -15.66 10.26 -5.59
C VAL A 66 -17.01 10.51 -4.97
N VAL A 67 -17.01 11.12 -3.79
CA VAL A 67 -18.24 11.52 -3.10
C VAL A 67 -18.27 13.03 -2.92
N ASN A 68 -19.45 13.63 -3.05
CA ASN A 68 -19.60 15.06 -2.77
C ASN A 68 -19.39 15.29 -1.27
N ALA A 69 -18.72 16.39 -0.91
CA ALA A 69 -18.47 16.74 0.48
C ALA A 69 -19.76 16.79 1.32
N SER A 70 -20.90 17.19 0.76
CA SER A 70 -22.19 17.22 1.45
C SER A 70 -22.75 15.84 1.80
N GLN A 71 -22.25 14.77 1.18
CA GLN A 71 -22.69 13.39 1.39
C GLN A 71 -21.76 12.63 2.35
N VAL A 72 -20.67 13.25 2.81
CA VAL A 72 -19.67 12.60 3.67
C VAL A 72 -20.10 12.67 5.13
N GLY A 73 -20.64 11.57 5.64
CA GLY A 73 -21.05 11.45 7.05
C GLY A 73 -19.98 10.89 8.00
N TYR A 74 -18.89 10.33 7.48
CA TYR A 74 -17.88 9.65 8.30
C TYR A 74 -16.78 10.59 8.82
N LEU A 75 -16.63 11.79 8.25
CA LEU A 75 -15.61 12.77 8.68
C LEU A 75 -16.11 13.63 9.83
N ARG A 76 -15.20 13.91 10.75
CA ARG A 76 -15.41 14.90 11.82
C ARG A 76 -14.90 16.28 11.36
N PRO A 77 -15.40 17.39 11.94
CA PRO A 77 -14.97 18.75 11.55
C PRO A 77 -13.46 19.00 11.63
N PHE A 78 -12.74 18.26 12.48
CA PHE A 78 -11.30 18.39 12.70
C PHE A 78 -10.48 17.24 12.07
N ASP A 79 -11.10 16.35 11.29
CA ASP A 79 -10.35 15.34 10.54
C ASP A 79 -9.52 16.03 9.45
N ARG A 80 -8.22 15.69 9.37
CA ARG A 80 -7.31 16.25 8.37
C ARG A 80 -7.56 15.61 7.00
N VAL A 81 -7.41 16.42 5.95
CA VAL A 81 -7.44 15.98 4.55
C VAL A 81 -6.21 16.50 3.82
N ALA A 82 -5.72 15.74 2.84
CA ALA A 82 -4.84 16.27 1.82
C ALA A 82 -5.71 16.92 0.73
N GLY A 83 -5.61 18.24 0.59
CA GLY A 83 -6.28 18.98 -0.48
C GLY A 83 -5.41 19.03 -1.73
N VAL A 84 -5.97 18.71 -2.88
CA VAL A 84 -5.29 18.79 -4.19
C VAL A 84 -6.17 19.58 -5.14
N VAL A 85 -5.58 20.55 -5.84
CA VAL A 85 -6.25 21.29 -6.92
C VAL A 85 -5.43 21.11 -8.18
N VAL A 86 -6.02 20.51 -9.21
CA VAL A 86 -5.38 20.33 -10.51
C VAL A 86 -6.39 20.58 -11.61
N GLU A 87 -5.99 21.29 -12.67
CA GLU A 87 -6.88 21.68 -13.78
C GLU A 87 -8.20 22.34 -13.30
N GLY A 88 -8.16 23.10 -12.20
CA GLY A 88 -9.34 23.75 -11.60
C GLY A 88 -10.28 22.82 -10.82
N VAL A 89 -9.99 21.52 -10.74
CA VAL A 89 -10.76 20.54 -9.97
C VAL A 89 -10.12 20.35 -8.60
N ALA A 90 -10.90 20.55 -7.54
CA ALA A 90 -10.49 20.30 -6.17
C ALA A 90 -10.86 18.88 -5.73
N ARG A 91 -9.93 18.18 -5.07
CA ARG A 91 -10.13 16.90 -4.39
C ARG A 91 -9.61 16.99 -2.96
N ALA A 92 -10.29 16.27 -2.06
CA ALA A 92 -9.84 16.07 -0.69
C ALA A 92 -9.65 14.57 -0.46
N TYR A 93 -8.47 14.19 0.04
CA TYR A 93 -8.13 12.81 0.40
C TYR A 93 -8.00 12.73 1.92
N PRO A 94 -8.98 12.14 2.62
CA PRO A 94 -8.95 12.09 4.08
C PRO A 94 -7.74 11.33 4.60
N LEU A 95 -6.99 11.92 5.54
CA LEU A 95 -5.82 11.24 6.13
C LEU A 95 -6.22 9.94 6.82
N ARG A 96 -7.45 9.81 7.33
CA ARG A 96 -7.91 8.55 7.92
C ARG A 96 -8.01 7.40 6.92
N ILE A 97 -8.29 7.69 5.64
CA ILE A 97 -8.30 6.69 4.56
C ILE A 97 -6.86 6.45 4.12
N LEU A 98 -6.08 7.52 3.95
CA LEU A 98 -4.67 7.44 3.58
C LEU A 98 -3.82 6.71 4.63
N ASN A 99 -4.16 6.80 5.92
CA ASN A 99 -3.50 6.03 6.99
C ASN A 99 -3.62 4.52 6.77
N TYR A 100 -4.71 4.05 6.17
CA TYR A 100 -4.94 2.63 5.93
C TYR A 100 -4.39 2.17 4.58
N HIS A 101 -4.44 3.02 3.56
CA HIS A 101 -4.10 2.64 2.19
C HIS A 101 -2.72 3.12 1.72
N GLU A 102 -2.16 4.14 2.36
CA GLU A 102 -0.88 4.82 2.11
C GLU A 102 -0.66 5.40 0.69
N VAL A 103 -1.37 4.89 -0.33
CA VAL A 103 -1.27 5.30 -1.72
C VAL A 103 -2.67 5.31 -2.35
N VAL A 104 -2.96 6.37 -3.09
CA VAL A 104 -4.12 6.49 -3.97
C VAL A 104 -3.64 6.84 -5.36
N ASN A 105 -3.83 5.93 -6.31
CA ASN A 105 -3.67 6.20 -7.73
C ASN A 105 -5.00 6.73 -8.26
N ASP A 106 -5.09 8.04 -8.46
CA ASP A 106 -6.31 8.72 -8.90
C ASP A 106 -6.12 9.32 -10.32
N ARG A 107 -7.23 9.73 -10.91
CA ARG A 107 -7.27 10.56 -12.11
C ARG A 107 -8.18 11.75 -11.87
N VAL A 108 -7.62 12.94 -11.97
CA VAL A 108 -8.36 14.20 -11.81
C VAL A 108 -8.26 14.96 -13.13
N GLY A 109 -9.40 15.08 -13.82
CA GLY A 109 -9.43 15.57 -15.19
C GLY A 109 -8.58 14.68 -16.10
N ARG A 110 -7.55 15.26 -16.72
CA ARG A 110 -6.60 14.55 -17.59
C ARG A 110 -5.30 14.19 -16.87
N THR A 111 -5.16 14.56 -15.60
CA THR A 111 -3.93 14.36 -14.84
C THR A 111 -4.02 13.09 -14.00
N SER A 112 -3.05 12.21 -14.18
CA SER A 112 -2.91 10.97 -13.41
C SER A 112 -2.08 11.27 -12.17
N LEU A 113 -2.67 11.09 -10.99
CA LEU A 113 -2.06 11.47 -9.72
C LEU A 113 -1.78 10.24 -8.86
N ALA A 114 -0.69 10.29 -8.12
CA ALA A 114 -0.43 9.42 -6.98
C ALA A 114 -0.41 10.27 -5.71
N VAL A 115 -1.41 10.12 -4.85
CA VAL A 115 -1.46 10.75 -3.53
C VAL A 115 -0.96 9.74 -2.52
N THR A 116 0.13 10.08 -1.84
CA THR A 116 0.84 9.18 -0.95
C THR A 116 0.88 9.76 0.45
N TYR A 117 0.86 8.90 1.45
CA TYR A 117 0.91 9.30 2.85
C TYR A 117 1.76 8.31 3.63
N CYS A 118 2.70 8.84 4.41
CA CYS A 118 3.52 8.06 5.31
C CYS A 118 3.03 8.24 6.75
N PRO A 119 2.39 7.21 7.38
CA PRO A 119 1.92 7.32 8.76
C PRO A 119 3.05 7.53 9.78
N LEU A 120 4.28 7.11 9.45
CA LEU A 120 5.45 7.25 10.33
C LEU A 120 6.04 8.66 10.34
N CYS A 121 5.82 9.42 9.26
CA CYS A 121 6.41 10.75 9.08
C CYS A 121 5.37 11.87 9.05
N ASP A 122 4.07 11.53 9.14
CA ASP A 122 2.94 12.45 9.01
C ASP A 122 3.05 13.37 7.78
N SER A 123 3.47 12.79 6.66
CA SER A 123 3.77 13.52 5.43
C SER A 123 2.93 13.02 4.26
N VAL A 124 2.48 13.97 3.44
CA VAL A 124 1.76 13.73 2.20
C VAL A 124 2.63 14.18 1.05
N VAL A 125 2.72 13.37 0.01
CA VAL A 125 3.31 13.79 -1.26
C VAL A 125 2.39 13.40 -2.41
N VAL A 126 2.23 14.31 -3.36
CA VAL A 126 1.42 14.11 -4.56
C VAL A 126 2.31 14.20 -5.78
N PHE A 127 2.26 13.17 -6.63
CA PHE A 127 3.06 13.09 -7.85
C PHE A 127 2.16 12.98 -9.07
N ASP A 128 2.56 13.60 -10.18
CA ASP A 128 2.08 13.18 -11.50
C ASP A 128 2.72 11.83 -11.82
N ARG A 129 1.90 10.82 -12.07
CA ARG A 129 2.38 9.45 -12.33
C ARG A 129 2.65 9.19 -13.82
N ARG A 130 2.53 10.21 -14.67
CA ARG A 130 2.92 10.12 -16.09
C ARG A 130 4.43 10.33 -16.25
N THR A 131 5.05 9.47 -17.03
CA THR A 131 6.47 9.53 -17.36
C THR A 131 6.66 9.27 -18.86
N ASP A 132 7.87 9.49 -19.37
CA ASP A 132 8.22 9.14 -20.75
C ASP A 132 8.08 7.64 -21.05
N ARG A 133 8.01 6.80 -20.01
CA ARG A 133 7.83 5.34 -20.10
C ARG A 133 6.38 4.91 -19.97
N GLY A 134 5.45 5.86 -19.86
CA GLY A 134 4.03 5.61 -19.65
C GLY A 134 3.55 6.04 -18.27
N GLU A 135 2.34 5.63 -17.96
CA GLU A 135 1.65 5.98 -16.72
C GLU A 135 1.92 4.91 -15.65
N LEU A 136 2.63 5.31 -14.59
CA LEU A 136 2.96 4.45 -13.47
C LEU A 136 1.74 4.19 -12.58
N GLN A 137 1.80 3.10 -11.84
CA GLN A 137 0.80 2.76 -10.85
C GLN A 137 1.48 2.27 -9.59
N PHE A 138 1.41 3.07 -8.53
CA PHE A 138 2.20 2.83 -7.33
C PHE A 138 1.54 1.83 -6.39
N GLY A 139 2.35 0.90 -5.88
CA GLY A 139 2.03 -0.01 -4.77
C GLY A 139 2.91 0.25 -3.55
N VAL A 140 2.52 -0.34 -2.41
CA VAL A 140 3.25 -0.22 -1.14
C VAL A 140 4.27 -1.35 -1.05
N SER A 141 5.56 -1.01 -1.00
CA SER A 141 6.62 -2.03 -1.00
C SER A 141 6.78 -2.74 0.35
N GLY A 142 6.31 -2.14 1.45
CA GLY A 142 6.63 -2.57 2.82
C GLY A 142 8.09 -2.32 3.23
N LEU A 143 8.85 -1.57 2.43
CA LEU A 143 10.22 -1.15 2.70
C LEU A 143 10.28 0.32 3.12
N LEU A 144 11.28 0.64 3.92
CA LEU A 144 11.54 1.98 4.44
C LEU A 144 12.97 2.42 4.13
N TYR A 145 13.16 3.72 3.91
CA TYR A 145 14.45 4.39 3.93
C TYR A 145 14.34 5.68 4.74
N ASN A 146 15.20 5.86 5.76
CA ASN A 146 15.08 6.95 6.74
C ASN A 146 13.64 7.11 7.27
N SER A 147 13.01 5.98 7.62
CA SER A 147 11.62 5.88 8.07
C SER A 147 10.53 6.35 7.09
N ASN A 148 10.89 6.72 5.86
CA ASN A 148 9.95 7.04 4.80
C ASN A 148 9.59 5.79 4.01
N VAL A 149 8.32 5.69 3.61
CA VAL A 149 7.83 4.60 2.76
C VAL A 149 8.51 4.62 1.40
N LEU A 150 8.97 3.45 0.94
CA LEU A 150 9.40 3.25 -0.42
C LEU A 150 8.22 2.72 -1.23
N LEU A 151 7.91 3.37 -2.34
CA LEU A 151 6.88 2.94 -3.27
C LEU A 151 7.53 2.24 -4.46
N TYR A 152 6.74 1.46 -5.18
CA TYR A 152 7.19 0.77 -6.37
C TYR A 152 6.10 0.81 -7.44
N ASP A 153 6.50 0.66 -8.70
CA ASP A 153 5.58 0.57 -9.84
C ASP A 153 5.14 -0.88 -10.07
N ARG A 154 3.83 -1.11 -10.22
CA ARG A 154 3.21 -2.45 -10.19
C ARG A 154 2.94 -3.09 -11.53
#